data_AF-A0A1B7V8J3-F1
#
_entry.id   AF-A0A1B7V8J3-F1
#
_cell.length_a   1.000
_cell.length_b   1.000
_cell.length_c   1.000
_cell.angle_alpha   90.00
_cell.angle_beta   90.00
_cell.angle_gamma   90.00
#
_symmetry.space_group_name_H-M   'P 1'
#
loop_
_entity.id
_entity.type
_entity.pdbx_description
1 polymer ?
#
loop_
_entity_poly.entity_id
_entity_poly.type
_entity_poly.pdbx_seq_one_letter_code
_entity_poly.pdbx_strand_id
1 'polypeptide(L)'
;MSPIPQDGGYVFGEGNNDMGEDNIVMTTNYTGDGKVTLTLTQDRGKWWKGVTSGQWEMLAVQDDRTYASSKYDASYINDLGFGFSKAKTFGVHTWMYGIKNKFQTNYEYVFHWQRDS
;
A
#
# COMPACT_ATOMS: atom_id res chain seq x y z
N MET A 1 -6.40 -22.95 -4.47
CA MET A 1 -5.88 -21.76 -3.75
C MET A 1 -4.39 -21.97 -3.58
N SER A 2 -3.56 -21.13 -4.21
CA SER A 2 -2.11 -21.22 -4.03
C SER A 2 -1.71 -20.62 -2.68
N PRO A 3 -0.72 -21.19 -1.96
CA PRO A 3 -0.26 -20.63 -0.69
C PRO A 3 0.34 -19.24 -0.92
N ILE A 4 0.07 -18.28 -0.03
CA ILE A 4 0.85 -17.05 0.05
C ILE A 4 2.22 -17.47 0.63
N PRO A 5 3.34 -17.26 -0.08
CA PRO A 5 4.66 -17.57 0.42
C PRO A 5 4.92 -16.84 1.73
N GLN A 6 5.37 -17.59 2.74
CA GLN A 6 6.01 -17.02 3.91
C GLN A 6 7.38 -16.49 3.48
N ASP A 7 7.66 -15.23 3.81
CA ASP A 7 8.89 -14.50 3.47
C ASP A 7 9.22 -14.39 1.98
N GLY A 8 8.83 -13.27 1.39
CA GLY A 8 9.26 -12.87 0.07
C GLY A 8 8.51 -11.61 -0.36
N GLY A 9 9.22 -10.48 -0.46
CA GLY A 9 8.63 -9.22 -0.91
C GLY A 9 7.95 -9.41 -2.26
N TYR A 10 6.66 -9.08 -2.34
CA TYR A 10 5.95 -9.02 -3.61
C TYR A 10 6.17 -7.64 -4.22
N VAL A 11 6.82 -7.58 -5.37
CA VAL A 11 6.81 -6.38 -6.22
C VAL A 11 5.46 -6.35 -6.93
N PHE A 12 4.65 -5.33 -6.66
CA PHE A 12 3.40 -5.12 -7.38
C PHE A 12 3.66 -4.25 -8.60
N GLY A 13 3.57 -4.86 -9.78
CA GLY A 13 3.27 -4.20 -11.06
C GLY A 13 4.29 -3.18 -11.56
N GLU A 14 4.98 -3.54 -12.64
CA GLU A 14 5.29 -2.60 -13.72
C GLU A 14 3.94 -2.15 -14.34
N GLY A 15 3.28 -1.19 -13.71
CA GLY A 15 2.08 -0.57 -14.25
C GLY A 15 2.48 0.50 -15.26
N ASN A 16 1.99 0.40 -16.49
CA ASN A 16 2.15 1.39 -17.57
C ASN A 16 1.79 2.81 -17.08
N ASN A 17 2.76 3.53 -16.55
CA ASN A 17 2.75 4.97 -16.48
C ASN A 17 3.93 5.43 -17.32
N ASP A 18 3.63 5.98 -18.50
CA ASP A 18 4.59 6.51 -19.47
C ASP A 18 5.47 7.67 -18.95
N MET A 19 5.57 7.90 -17.63
CA MET A 19 6.32 9.00 -17.03
C MET A 19 6.88 8.67 -15.63
N GLY A 20 7.73 7.64 -15.55
CA GLY A 20 8.56 7.34 -14.38
C GLY A 20 8.09 6.12 -13.57
N GLU A 21 9.01 5.19 -13.33
CA GLU A 21 8.74 3.90 -12.68
C GLU A 21 8.61 4.08 -11.15
N ASP A 22 7.38 4.34 -10.67
CA ASP A 22 7.07 4.17 -9.25
C ASP A 22 7.19 2.68 -8.89
N ASN A 23 7.99 2.37 -7.87
CA ASN A 23 8.15 1.01 -7.37
C ASN A 23 7.61 0.90 -5.95
N ILE A 24 6.65 -0.01 -5.75
CA ILE A 24 6.06 -0.32 -4.45
C ILE A 24 6.29 -1.79 -4.13
N VAL A 25 6.98 -2.00 -3.02
CA VAL A 25 7.29 -3.33 -2.49
C VAL A 25 6.35 -3.62 -1.34
N MET A 26 5.68 -4.77 -1.38
CA MET A 26 4.88 -5.25 -0.27
C MET A 26 5.64 -6.33 0.49
N THR A 27 5.83 -6.15 1.79
CA THR A 27 6.30 -7.21 2.69
C THR A 27 5.16 -7.67 3.59
N THR A 28 5.23 -8.91 4.06
CA THR A 28 4.19 -9.53 4.88
C THR A 28 4.79 -10.12 6.14
N ASN A 29 4.25 -9.75 7.30
CA ASN A 29 4.71 -10.24 8.60
C ASN A 29 3.54 -10.88 9.35
N TYR A 30 3.76 -12.00 10.04
CA TYR A 30 2.75 -12.56 10.93
C TYR A 30 2.72 -11.76 12.25
N THR A 31 1.54 -11.28 12.63
CA THR A 31 1.32 -10.47 13.84
C THR A 31 0.59 -11.23 14.95
N GLY A 32 -0.26 -12.20 14.61
CA GLY A 32 -1.08 -12.92 15.60
C GLY A 32 -2.11 -12.07 16.34
N ASP A 33 -2.47 -10.89 15.79
CA ASP A 33 -3.27 -9.88 16.48
C ASP A 33 -4.79 -9.95 16.20
N GLY A 34 -5.24 -10.98 15.48
CA GLY A 34 -6.64 -11.19 15.14
C GLY A 34 -7.17 -10.28 14.03
N LYS A 35 -6.31 -9.49 13.37
CA LYS A 35 -6.71 -8.53 12.32
C LYS A 35 -5.76 -8.55 11.13
N VAL A 36 -6.14 -7.87 10.05
CA VAL A 36 -5.22 -7.47 8.98
C VAL A 36 -4.64 -6.11 9.35
N THR A 37 -3.33 -5.99 9.45
CA THR A 37 -2.68 -4.68 9.58
C THR A 37 -2.19 -4.24 8.21
N LEU A 38 -2.53 -3.02 7.80
CA LEU A 38 -1.96 -2.38 6.61
C LEU A 38 -1.07 -1.24 7.07
N THR A 39 0.14 -1.18 6.54
CA THR A 39 1.11 -0.14 6.87
C THR A 39 1.65 0.46 5.57
N LEU A 40 1.68 1.80 5.48
CA LEU A 40 2.25 2.53 4.36
C LEU A 40 3.51 3.28 4.83
N THR A 41 4.58 3.12 4.07
CA THR A 41 5.85 3.85 4.24
C THR A 41 6.41 4.27 2.87
N GLN A 42 7.28 5.27 2.87
CA GLN A 42 7.96 5.73 1.66
C GLN A 42 9.43 6.10 1.92
N ASP A 43 10.26 5.97 0.91
CA ASP A 43 11.54 6.68 0.86
C ASP A 43 11.29 8.19 0.73
N ARG A 44 12.26 9.02 1.13
CA ARG A 44 12.16 10.49 1.15
C ARG A 44 11.56 11.06 -0.16
N GLY A 45 10.24 11.21 -0.19
CA GLY A 45 9.47 11.61 -1.36
C GLY A 45 9.16 13.10 -1.36
N LYS A 46 9.00 13.69 -2.54
CA LYS A 46 8.63 15.10 -2.73
C LYS A 46 7.11 15.34 -2.65
N TRP A 47 6.31 14.27 -2.65
CA TRP A 47 4.86 14.32 -2.80
C TRP A 47 4.19 13.37 -1.81
N TRP A 48 2.91 13.63 -1.50
CA TRP A 48 2.13 12.69 -0.71
C TRP A 48 1.78 11.44 -1.52
N LYS A 49 1.90 10.29 -0.88
CA LYS A 49 1.52 8.96 -1.39
C LYS A 49 0.37 8.43 -0.54
N GLY A 50 -0.60 7.79 -1.17
CA GLY A 50 -1.81 7.34 -0.52
C GLY A 50 -2.16 5.89 -0.82
N VAL A 51 -2.78 5.25 0.15
CA VAL A 51 -3.58 4.03 -0.05
C VAL A 51 -5.02 4.40 0.28
N THR A 52 -5.91 4.28 -0.70
CA THR A 52 -7.31 4.70 -0.57
C THR A 52 -8.28 3.63 -1.03
N SER A 53 -9.39 3.53 -0.31
CA SER A 53 -10.47 2.58 -0.59
C SER A 53 -11.79 3.27 -0.94
N GLY A 54 -11.78 4.61 -1.04
CA GLY A 54 -12.98 5.45 -1.13
C GLY A 54 -13.71 5.67 0.20
N GLN A 55 -13.44 4.86 1.23
CA GLN A 55 -13.99 5.05 2.59
C GLN A 55 -12.95 5.55 3.60
N TRP A 56 -11.68 5.22 3.36
CA TRP A 56 -10.56 5.67 4.17
C TRP A 56 -9.36 5.93 3.27
N GLU A 57 -8.42 6.70 3.79
CA GLU A 57 -7.16 7.00 3.14
C GLU A 57 -6.03 6.96 4.17
N MET A 58 -4.96 6.24 3.85
CA MET A 58 -3.69 6.27 4.58
C MET A 58 -2.71 7.08 3.75
N LEU A 59 -2.09 8.09 4.35
CA LEU A 59 -1.20 9.03 3.67
C LEU A 59 0.21 8.90 4.24
N ALA A 60 1.20 8.86 3.36
CA ALA A 60 2.60 9.11 3.69
C ALA A 60 3.01 10.41 3.00
N VAL A 61 3.44 11.41 3.78
CA VAL A 61 3.79 12.74 3.27
C VAL A 61 5.29 12.99 3.34
N GLN A 62 5.76 13.99 2.59
CA GLN A 62 7.15 14.42 2.64
C GLN A 62 7.56 14.77 4.08
N ASP A 63 8.75 14.30 4.48
CA ASP A 63 9.36 14.50 5.80
C ASP A 63 8.63 13.83 6.99
N ASP A 64 7.53 13.12 6.75
CA ASP A 64 6.89 12.28 7.75
C ASP A 64 7.64 10.95 7.89
N ARG A 65 8.14 10.71 9.10
CA ARG A 65 8.83 9.46 9.48
C ARG A 65 7.89 8.48 10.17
N THR A 66 6.62 8.85 10.35
CA THR A 66 5.62 7.97 10.93
C THR A 66 5.05 7.06 9.86
N TYR A 67 4.92 5.79 10.22
CA TYR A 67 4.24 4.82 9.39
C TYR A 67 2.74 5.02 9.55
N ALA A 68 2.03 5.28 8.45
CA ALA A 68 0.57 5.26 8.48
C ALA A 68 0.13 3.79 8.56
N SER A 69 -0.46 3.40 9.69
CA SER A 69 -0.88 2.01 9.92
C SER A 69 -2.31 1.95 10.42
N SER A 70 -3.07 0.97 9.94
CA SER A 70 -4.45 0.73 10.35
C SER A 70 -4.81 -0.75 10.33
N LYS A 71 -5.78 -1.13 11.14
CA LYS A 71 -6.20 -2.53 11.35
C LYS A 71 -7.63 -2.74 10.88
N TYR A 72 -7.84 -3.82 10.16
CA TYR A 72 -9.12 -4.15 9.54
C TYR A 72 -9.47 -5.64 9.71
N ASP A 73 -10.76 -5.95 9.62
CA ASP A 73 -11.19 -7.32 9.38
C ASP A 73 -10.83 -7.75 7.95
N ALA A 74 -10.38 -9.00 7.79
CA ALA A 74 -9.98 -9.53 6.49
C ALA A 74 -11.13 -9.52 5.48
N SER A 75 -12.35 -9.81 5.91
CA SER A 75 -13.54 -9.72 5.05
C SER A 75 -13.75 -8.30 4.55
N TYR A 76 -13.75 -7.32 5.45
CA TYR A 76 -13.95 -5.91 5.12
C TYR A 76 -12.96 -5.42 4.07
N ILE A 77 -11.66 -5.65 4.28
CA ILE A 77 -10.63 -5.15 3.36
C ILE A 77 -10.62 -5.88 2.01
N ASN A 78 -10.91 -7.19 2.01
CA ASN A 78 -10.98 -7.95 0.78
C ASN A 78 -12.23 -7.62 -0.04
N ASP A 79 -13.37 -7.31 0.59
CA ASP A 79 -14.59 -6.91 -0.10
C ASP A 79 -14.49 -5.50 -0.69
N LEU A 80 -13.90 -4.58 0.07
CA LEU A 80 -13.71 -3.18 -0.33
C LEU A 80 -12.67 -3.05 -1.45
N GLY A 81 -11.50 -3.68 -1.26
CA GLY A 81 -10.31 -3.37 -2.04
C GLY A 81 -9.80 -1.95 -1.76
N PHE A 82 -8.62 -1.63 -2.30
CA PHE A 82 -8.06 -0.29 -2.24
C PHE A 82 -7.11 -0.08 -3.41
N GLY A 83 -6.65 1.14 -3.62
CA GLY A 83 -5.56 1.39 -4.55
C GLY A 83 -4.64 2.51 -4.11
N PHE A 84 -3.55 2.59 -4.85
CA PHE A 84 -2.48 3.53 -4.59
C PHE A 84 -2.75 4.82 -5.34
N SER A 85 -2.68 5.92 -4.61
CA SER A 85 -2.78 7.27 -5.13
C SER A 85 -1.46 8.01 -4.90
N LYS A 86 -1.13 8.96 -5.77
CA LYS A 86 -0.09 9.94 -5.51
C LYS A 86 -0.53 11.34 -5.90
N ALA A 87 -0.06 12.34 -5.15
CA ALA A 87 -0.08 13.71 -5.63
C ALA A 87 0.86 13.87 -6.82
N LYS A 88 0.43 14.68 -7.78
CA LYS A 88 1.32 15.29 -8.77
C LYS A 88 1.26 16.82 -8.65
N THR A 89 1.90 17.52 -9.58
CA THR A 89 1.89 18.99 -9.68
C THR A 89 0.48 19.54 -9.49
N PHE A 90 0.36 20.63 -8.71
CA PHE A 90 -0.92 21.24 -8.34
C PHE A 90 -1.86 20.38 -7.47
N GLY A 91 -1.37 19.31 -6.84
CA GLY A 91 -2.14 18.51 -5.89
C GLY A 91 -3.13 17.53 -6.53
N VAL A 92 -3.00 17.26 -7.82
CA VAL A 92 -3.89 16.31 -8.53
C VAL A 92 -3.62 14.88 -8.05
N HIS A 93 -4.66 14.21 -7.58
CA HIS A 93 -4.61 12.82 -7.11
C HIS A 93 -4.65 11.90 -8.33
N THR A 94 -3.58 11.16 -8.58
CA THR A 94 -3.54 10.18 -9.67
C THR A 94 -3.68 8.78 -9.09
N TRP A 95 -4.68 8.05 -9.58
CA TRP A 95 -4.80 6.61 -9.32
C TRP A 95 -3.72 5.85 -10.07
N MET A 96 -3.05 4.92 -9.39
CA MET A 96 -1.96 4.12 -9.95
C MET A 96 -2.46 2.71 -10.25
N TYR A 97 -2.81 1.94 -9.22
CA TYR A 97 -3.32 0.56 -9.36
C TYR A 97 -4.07 0.13 -8.09
N GLY A 98 -4.90 -0.93 -8.22
CA GLY A 98 -5.72 -1.46 -7.14
C GLY A 98 -5.31 -2.86 -6.67
N ILE A 99 -5.55 -3.18 -5.39
CA ILE A 99 -5.40 -4.49 -4.78
C ILE A 99 -6.73 -4.91 -4.14
N LYS A 100 -7.14 -6.15 -4.38
CA LYS A 100 -8.32 -6.77 -3.76
C LYS A 100 -8.08 -8.26 -3.54
N ASN A 101 -8.75 -8.87 -2.55
CA ASN A 101 -8.76 -10.32 -2.31
C ASN A 101 -7.38 -10.95 -2.05
N LYS A 102 -6.51 -10.30 -1.27
CA LYS A 102 -5.14 -10.77 -0.96
C LYS A 102 -4.81 -10.85 0.53
N PHE A 103 -5.72 -10.42 1.41
CA PHE A 103 -5.40 -10.19 2.82
C PHE A 103 -5.90 -11.31 3.72
N GLN A 104 -5.08 -11.71 4.68
CA GLN A 104 -5.37 -12.75 5.66
C GLN A 104 -5.27 -12.20 7.08
N THR A 105 -6.20 -12.60 7.95
CA THR A 105 -6.17 -12.28 9.38
C THR A 105 -4.86 -12.74 10.01
N ASN A 106 -4.37 -12.00 11.02
CA ASN A 106 -3.10 -12.20 11.73
C ASN A 106 -1.84 -11.84 10.94
N TYR A 107 -1.99 -11.06 9.86
CA TYR A 107 -0.85 -10.60 9.07
C TYR A 107 -0.84 -9.08 8.96
N GLU A 108 0.36 -8.52 8.98
CA GLU A 108 0.68 -7.17 8.55
C GLU A 108 1.17 -7.19 7.10
N TYR A 109 0.68 -6.24 6.32
CA TYR A 109 1.11 -5.96 4.96
C TYR A 109 1.70 -4.56 4.93
N VAL A 110 3.02 -4.47 4.75
CA VAL A 110 3.74 -3.20 4.68
C VAL A 110 3.99 -2.86 3.23
N PHE A 111 3.41 -1.75 2.78
CA PHE A 111 3.65 -1.17 1.46
C PHE A 111 4.74 -0.12 1.57
N HIS A 112 5.89 -0.39 0.95
CA HIS A 112 7.01 0.54 0.88
C HIS A 112 7.12 1.12 -0.52
N TRP A 113 6.84 2.43 -0.63
CA TRP A 113 7.05 3.20 -1.85
C TRP A 113 8.52 3.62 -1.95
N GLN A 114 9.29 2.95 -2.80
CA GLN A 114 10.75 3.09 -2.85
C GLN A 114 11.24 4.18 -3.80
N ARG A 115 10.48 4.46 -4.87
CA ARG A 115 10.93 5.42 -5.88
C ARG A 115 9.82 6.31 -6.38
N ASP A 116 10.20 7.57 -6.53
CA ASP A 116 9.49 8.63 -7.23
C ASP A 116 10.55 9.17 -8.21
N SER A 117 10.58 8.64 -9.43
CA SER A 117 11.48 9.17 -10.47
C SER A 117 10.90 10.45 -11.06
#